data_AF-H0I0P6-F1
#
_entry.id   AF-H0I0P6-F1
#
_cell.length_a   1.000
_cell.length_b   1.000
_cell.length_c   1.000
_cell.angle_alpha   90.00
_cell.angle_beta   90.00
_cell.angle_gamma   90.00
#
_symmetry.space_group_name_H-M   'P 1'
#
loop_
_entity.id
_entity.type
_entity.pdbx_description
1 polymer ?
#
loop_
_entity_poly.entity_id
_entity_poly.type
_entity_poly.pdbx_seq_one_letter_code
_entity_poly.pdbx_strand_id
1 'polypeptide(L)' 'MYVPSAEDSTRRAIVNELYFALSKLGAADELLAIVGSWGDTMDDARTLDHLRAFNRNGTMFKEVICRAD' A
#
# COMPACT_ATOMS: atom_id res chain seq x y z
N MET A 1 1.67 15.65 22.16
CA MET A 1 2.55 14.57 21.65
C MET A 1 1.66 13.37 21.41
N TYR A 2 1.46 12.95 20.16
CA TYR A 2 0.69 11.73 19.87
C TYR A 2 1.54 10.53 20.28
N VAL A 3 1.01 9.70 21.19
CA VAL A 3 1.65 8.44 21.58
C VAL A 3 0.86 7.34 20.88
N PRO A 4 1.44 6.63 19.91
CA PRO A 4 0.72 5.59 19.19
C PRO A 4 0.27 4.48 20.14
N SER A 5 -0.93 3.95 19.90
CA SER A 5 -1.46 2.82 20.67
C SER A 5 -0.64 1.55 20.41
N ALA A 6 -0.71 0.58 21.32
CA ALA A 6 -0.07 -0.73 21.10
C ALA A 6 -0.55 -1.38 19.80
N GLU A 7 -1.82 -1.22 19.44
CA GLU A 7 -2.41 -1.73 18.19
C GLU A 7 -1.81 -1.07 16.94
N ASP A 8 -1.55 0.24 16.98
CA ASP A 8 -0.86 0.94 15.88
C ASP A 8 0.57 0.42 15.69
N SER A 9 1.24 0.06 16.78
CA SER A 9 2.58 -0.53 16.72
C SER A 9 2.57 -1.93 16.10
N THR A 10 1.58 -2.77 16.44
CA THR A 10 1.41 -4.10 15.83
C THR A 10 1.08 -4.02 14.35
N ARG A 11 0.15 -3.13 13.95
CA ARG A 11 -0.19 -2.93 12.53
C ARG A 11 1.02 -2.49 11.73
N ARG A 12 1.80 -1.53 12.25
CA ARG A 12 3.03 -1.05 11.59
C ARG A 12 4.06 -2.17 11.41
N ALA A 13 4.23 -3.04 12.40
CA ALA A 13 5.12 -4.19 12.30
C ALA A 13 4.67 -5.17 11.20
N ILE A 14 3.36 -5.46 11.12
CA ILE A 14 2.79 -6.32 10.07
C ILE A 14 3.03 -5.70 8.68
N VAL A 15 2.75 -4.40 8.52
CA VAL A 15 2.97 -3.67 7.26
C VAL A 15 4.45 -3.75 6.84
N ASN A 16 5.38 -3.54 7.76
CA ASN A 16 6.81 -3.62 7.47
C ASN A 16 7.25 -5.03 7.01
N GLU A 17 6.78 -6.09 7.68
CA GLU A 17 7.08 -7.47 7.29
C GLU A 17 6.51 -7.81 5.91
N LEU A 18 5.25 -7.41 5.65
CA LEU A 18 4.62 -7.61 4.34
C LEU A 18 5.35 -6.85 3.23
N TYR A 19 5.70 -5.59 3.48
CA TYR A 19 6.46 -4.77 2.54
C TYR A 19 7.79 -5.44 2.18
N PHE A 20 8.53 -5.92 3.19
CA PHE A 20 9.82 -6.56 2.99
C PHE A 20 9.70 -7.90 2.24
N ALA A 21 8.70 -8.71 2.60
CA ALA A 21 8.42 -9.97 1.91
C ALA A 21 8.07 -9.74 0.42
N LEU A 22 7.20 -8.78 0.13
CA LEU A 22 6.80 -8.44 -1.24
C LEU A 22 7.96 -7.85 -2.05
N SER A 23 8.76 -6.98 -1.44
CA SER A 23 9.95 -6.41 -2.08
C SER A 23 10.94 -7.50 -2.49
N LYS A 24 11.19 -8.50 -1.61
CA LYS A 24 12.03 -9.66 -1.93
C LYS A 24 11.50 -10.52 -3.07
N LEU A 25 10.18 -10.59 -3.23
CA LEU A 25 9.52 -11.30 -4.32
C LEU A 25 9.51 -10.50 -5.64
N GLY A 26 10.06 -9.28 -5.65
CA GLY A 26 10.05 -8.42 -6.83
C GLY A 26 8.66 -7.86 -7.15
N ALA A 27 7.84 -7.62 -6.13
CA ALA A 27 6.55 -6.98 -6.30
C ALA A 27 6.68 -5.58 -6.92
N ALA A 28 5.68 -5.17 -7.71
CA ALA A 28 5.65 -3.84 -8.32
C ALA A 28 5.63 -2.73 -7.27
N ASP A 29 6.27 -1.60 -7.57
CA ASP A 29 6.35 -0.44 -6.68
C ASP A 29 4.97 0.08 -6.24
N GLU A 30 3.98 0.00 -7.13
CA GLU A 30 2.60 0.38 -6.80
C GLU A 30 2.01 -0.51 -5.70
N LEU A 31 2.27 -1.82 -5.74
CA LEU A 31 1.80 -2.75 -4.71
C LEU A 31 2.49 -2.47 -3.37
N LEU A 32 3.79 -2.18 -3.40
CA LEU A 32 4.56 -1.77 -2.22
C LEU A 32 4.04 -0.46 -1.63
N ALA A 33 3.66 0.51 -2.48
CA ALA A 33 3.09 1.79 -2.06
C ALA A 33 1.72 1.62 -1.39
N ILE A 34 0.85 0.75 -1.94
CA ILE A 34 -0.45 0.43 -1.33
C ILE A 34 -0.26 -0.16 0.07
N VAL A 35 0.62 -1.16 0.20
CA VAL A 35 0.88 -1.85 1.46
C VAL A 35 1.51 -0.91 2.48
N GLY A 36 2.51 -0.12 2.10
CA GLY A 36 3.18 0.82 2.99
C GLY A 36 2.29 1.97 3.49
N SER A 37 1.25 2.34 2.72
CA SER A 37 0.33 3.42 3.06
C SER A 37 -0.84 2.97 3.95
N TRP A 38 -1.09 1.66 4.05
CA TRP A 38 -2.21 1.08 4.79
C TRP A 38 -2.10 1.36 6.29
N GLY A 39 -3.11 2.03 6.84
CA GLY A 39 -3.17 2.40 8.24
C GLY A 39 -2.26 3.58 8.63
N ASP A 40 -1.53 4.17 7.67
CA ASP A 40 -0.71 5.37 7.87
C ASP A 40 -1.38 6.58 7.22
N THR A 41 -1.49 6.59 5.89
CA THR A 41 -2.14 7.67 5.11
C THR A 41 -3.41 7.20 4.39
N MET A 42 -3.68 5.89 4.40
CA MET A 42 -4.78 5.24 3.70
C MET A 42 -5.58 4.35 4.65
N ASP A 43 -6.90 4.48 4.62
CA ASP A 43 -7.81 3.63 5.40
C ASP A 43 -8.10 2.29 4.70
N ASP A 44 -8.70 1.34 5.44
CA ASP A 44 -8.98 -0.01 4.95
C ASP A 44 -9.79 -0.01 3.65
N ALA A 45 -10.76 0.90 3.54
CA ALA A 45 -11.63 1.00 2.37
C ALA A 45 -10.86 1.41 1.11
N ARG A 46 -10.01 2.45 1.21
CA ARG A 46 -9.16 2.88 0.08
C ARG A 46 -8.08 1.85 -0.24
N THR A 47 -7.45 1.25 0.77
CA THR A 47 -6.47 0.19 0.56
C THR A 47 -7.09 -0.98 -0.21
N LEU A 48 -8.31 -1.40 0.15
CA LEU A 48 -9.01 -2.46 -0.55
C LEU A 48 -9.36 -2.09 -1.99
N ASP A 49 -9.78 -0.85 -2.28
CA ASP A 49 -10.07 -0.40 -3.65
C ASP A 49 -8.80 -0.43 -4.52
N HIS A 50 -7.68 0.08 -4.00
CA HIS A 50 -6.41 0.05 -4.74
C HIS A 50 -5.87 -1.35 -4.97
N LEU A 51 -5.96 -2.26 -3.98
CA LEU A 51 -5.59 -3.67 -4.17
C LEU A 51 -6.46 -4.34 -5.24
N ARG A 52 -7.77 -4.07 -5.25
CA ARG A 52 -8.68 -4.60 -6.27
C ARG A 52 -8.38 -4.04 -7.66
N ALA A 53 -8.07 -2.75 -7.76
CA ALA A 53 -7.65 -2.11 -9.00
C ALA A 53 -6.35 -2.73 -9.53
N PHE A 54 -5.33 -2.83 -8.67
CA PHE A 54 -4.06 -3.45 -9.00
C PHE A 54 -4.23 -4.91 -9.46
N ASN A 55 -5.00 -5.71 -8.73
CA ASN A 55 -5.24 -7.11 -9.10
C ASN A 55 -5.99 -7.26 -10.43
N ARG A 56 -6.86 -6.30 -10.79
CA ARG A 56 -7.64 -6.34 -12.04
C ARG A 56 -6.82 -5.83 -13.23
N ASN A 57 -6.07 -4.75 -13.04
CA ASN A 57 -5.50 -3.96 -14.12
C ASN A 57 -3.96 -4.06 -14.20
N GLY A 58 -3.31 -4.65 -13.19
CA GLY A 58 -1.86 -4.57 -12.99
C GLY A 58 -1.39 -3.20 -12.49
N THR A 59 -2.31 -2.25 -12.27
CA THR A 59 -2.03 -0.92 -11.76
C THR A 59 -3.16 -0.39 -10.88
N MET A 60 -2.84 0.44 -9.90
CA MET A 60 -3.82 1.09 -9.04
C MET A 60 -4.41 2.37 -9.66
N PHE A 61 -3.77 2.91 -10.71
CA PHE A 61 -4.19 4.14 -11.36
C PHE A 61 -5.36 3.87 -12.33
N LYS A 62 -6.41 4.68 -12.26
CA LYS A 62 -7.58 4.57 -13.15
C LYS A 62 -7.35 5.23 -14.51
N GLU A 63 -6.55 6.29 -14.56
CA GLU A 63 -6.21 7.02 -15.78
C GLU A 63 -4.76 7.53 -15.72
N VAL A 64 -4.04 7.40 -16.83
CA VAL A 64 -2.73 8.04 -17.03
C VAL A 64 -2.98 9.49 -17.46
N ILE A 65 -2.82 10.42 -16.53
CA ILE A 65 -3.19 11.84 -16.73
C ILE A 65 -2.11 12.62 -17.51
N CYS A 66 -0.89 12.10 -17.56
CA CYS A 66 0.21 12.69 -18.33
C CYS A 66 0.99 11.59 -19.06
N ARG A 67 1.09 11.71 -20.39
CA ARG A 67 2.18 11.11 -21.17
C ARG A 67 3.20 12.24 -21.39
N ALA A 68 4.45 12.01 -21.03
CA ALA A 68 5.53 12.87 -21.49
C ALA A 68 5.96 12.35 -22.87
N ASP A 69 5.41 12.93 -23.93
CA ASP A 69 5.94 12.84 -25.29
C ASP A 69 7.03 13.90 -25.55
#